data_AF-A0A924YF84-F1
#
_entry.id   AF-A0A924YF84-F1
#
_cell.length_a   1.000
_cell.length_b   1.000
_cell.length_c   1.000
_cell.angle_alpha   90.00
_cell.angle_beta   90.00
_cell.angle_gamma   90.00
#
_symmetry.space_group_name_H-M   'P 1'
#
loop_
_entity.id
_entity.type
_entity.pdbx_description
1 polymer ?
#
loop_
_entity_poly.entity_id
_entity_poly.type
_entity_poly.pdbx_seq_one_letter_code
_entity_poly.pdbx_strand_id
1 'polypeptide(L)'
;MAQKTPETSDYRIVGYYAGWTMYDRQYFVTDIPADRLTHLNYAFALISDAGEVMLGDEWGDTQFPYPGEEGSTGLLGNFHQLQLLKEANPHLQTLISIGGWTGSAKFSDAALTPESRERFARSAVEFILRYGFDGIDIDWEYPTGGGVAGNIERPEDPENFVLLLAELRTQLDAQASQDGVHHLLTIALGSGRTAYEPLDWARIHPLLDWINVMTYDMSGNWSQVTGFNSPLYDSVPTPPEVSSTASTLNVLLALGSPANKLVMGV
;
A
#
# COMPACT_ATOMS: atom_id res chain seq x y z
N MET A 1 -7.04 11.59 -38.75
CA MET A 1 -6.61 12.09 -37.43
C MET A 1 -5.55 11.12 -36.94
N ALA A 2 -4.32 11.58 -36.73
CA ALA A 2 -3.24 10.69 -36.28
C ALA A 2 -3.49 10.35 -34.80
N GLN A 3 -3.63 9.06 -34.48
CA GLN A 3 -3.57 8.56 -33.11
C GLN A 3 -2.21 8.93 -32.53
N LYS A 4 -2.21 9.79 -31.52
CA LYS A 4 -1.03 10.11 -30.73
C LYS A 4 -0.72 8.84 -29.93
N THR A 5 0.39 8.18 -30.24
CA THR A 5 0.95 7.13 -29.38
C THR A 5 1.10 7.73 -27.97
N PRO A 6 0.66 7.05 -26.90
CA PRO A 6 0.85 7.60 -25.55
C PRO A 6 2.36 7.76 -25.34
N GLU A 7 2.81 8.97 -25.04
CA GLU A 7 4.15 9.16 -24.50
C GLU A 7 4.18 8.42 -23.17
N THR A 8 5.02 7.38 -23.07
CA THR A 8 5.26 6.69 -21.80
C THR A 8 5.88 7.70 -20.85
N SER A 9 5.08 8.19 -19.90
CA SER A 9 5.54 9.09 -18.84
C SER A 9 6.53 8.35 -17.95
N ASP A 10 7.69 8.95 -17.68
CA ASP A 10 8.69 8.44 -16.73
C ASP A 10 8.21 8.46 -15.26
N TYR A 11 7.02 9.02 -15.00
CA TYR A 11 6.44 9.15 -13.67
C TYR A 11 5.53 7.98 -13.31
N ARG A 12 5.66 7.50 -12.06
CA ARG A 12 4.67 6.59 -11.45
C ARG A 12 3.41 7.39 -11.08
N ILE A 13 2.27 6.93 -11.58
CA ILE A 13 0.94 7.37 -11.18
C ILE A 13 0.28 6.17 -10.50
N VAL A 14 0.14 6.25 -9.17
CA VAL A 14 -0.37 5.18 -8.31
C VAL A 14 -1.76 5.57 -7.81
N GLY A 15 -2.75 4.73 -8.04
CA GLY A 15 -4.10 4.89 -7.48
C GLY A 15 -4.36 3.90 -6.34
N TYR A 16 -5.28 4.23 -5.44
CA TYR A 16 -5.85 3.28 -4.48
C TYR A 16 -7.32 3.01 -4.84
N TYR A 17 -7.70 1.74 -4.96
CA TYR A 17 -9.09 1.32 -5.06
C TYR A 17 -9.48 0.58 -3.78
N ALA A 18 -10.39 1.19 -3.02
CA ALA A 18 -10.97 0.56 -1.84
C ALA A 18 -12.10 -0.40 -2.26
N GLY A 19 -11.97 -1.69 -1.92
CA GLY A 19 -12.89 -2.75 -2.33
C GLY A 19 -14.36 -2.47 -2.00
N TRP A 20 -14.61 -1.83 -0.85
CA TRP A 20 -15.95 -1.47 -0.39
C TRP A 20 -16.60 -0.31 -1.17
N THR A 21 -15.90 0.33 -2.10
CA THR A 21 -16.46 1.41 -2.93
C THR A 21 -17.51 0.89 -3.93
N MET A 22 -17.49 -0.40 -4.26
CA MET A 22 -18.51 -1.05 -5.10
C MET A 22 -19.91 -1.06 -4.48
N TYR A 23 -20.02 -0.91 -3.16
CA TYR A 23 -21.29 -0.89 -2.43
C TYR A 23 -21.91 0.51 -2.48
N ASP A 24 -22.01 1.23 -1.36
CA ASP A 24 -22.78 2.49 -1.30
C ASP A 24 -22.29 3.59 -2.25
N ARG A 25 -21.01 3.55 -2.65
CA ARG A 25 -20.44 4.53 -3.60
C ARG A 25 -20.69 4.16 -5.06
N GLN A 26 -21.10 2.91 -5.32
CA GLN A 26 -21.37 2.38 -6.66
C GLN A 26 -20.22 2.67 -7.64
N TYR A 27 -18.98 2.58 -7.14
CA TYR A 27 -17.77 2.76 -7.92
C TYR A 27 -17.07 1.41 -7.99
N PHE A 28 -17.10 0.78 -9.16
CA PHE A 28 -16.64 -0.58 -9.39
C PHE A 28 -15.25 -0.59 -10.03
N VAL A 29 -14.61 -1.76 -10.09
CA VAL A 29 -13.32 -1.93 -10.78
C VAL A 29 -13.39 -1.49 -12.24
N THR A 30 -14.55 -1.68 -12.88
CA THR A 30 -14.82 -1.28 -14.27
C THR A 30 -14.87 0.24 -14.47
N ASP A 31 -15.01 1.03 -13.40
CA ASP A 31 -15.03 2.50 -13.48
C ASP A 31 -13.63 3.12 -13.37
N ILE A 32 -12.62 2.31 -13.03
CA ILE A 32 -11.23 2.77 -12.84
C ILE A 32 -10.65 3.26 -14.18
N PRO A 33 -10.13 4.50 -14.26
CA PRO A 33 -9.47 5.02 -15.47
C PRO A 33 -8.04 4.45 -15.59
N ALA A 34 -7.92 3.15 -15.84
CA ALA A 34 -6.66 2.41 -15.88
C ALA A 34 -5.67 2.91 -16.94
N ASP A 35 -6.15 3.56 -18.00
CA ASP A 35 -5.33 4.22 -19.03
C ASP A 35 -4.50 5.38 -18.48
N ARG A 36 -4.87 5.92 -17.30
CA ARG A 36 -4.18 7.02 -16.63
C ARG A 36 -3.31 6.59 -15.47
N LEU A 37 -3.31 5.30 -15.13
CA LEU A 37 -2.58 4.74 -14.00
C LEU A 37 -1.43 3.87 -14.49
N THR A 38 -0.33 3.91 -13.74
CA THR A 38 0.78 2.95 -13.89
C THR A 38 0.61 1.79 -12.92
N HIS A 39 0.14 2.10 -11.70
CA HIS A 39 -0.04 1.13 -10.63
C HIS A 39 -1.36 1.36 -9.92
N LEU A 40 -1.94 0.30 -9.39
CA LEU A 40 -3.15 0.34 -8.59
C LEU A 40 -2.98 -0.52 -7.33
N ASN A 41 -3.10 0.09 -6.17
CA ASN A 41 -3.14 -0.59 -4.89
C ASN A 41 -4.61 -0.94 -4.56
N TYR A 42 -4.90 -2.23 -4.37
CA TYR A 42 -6.19 -2.68 -3.88
C TYR A 42 -6.21 -2.63 -2.36
N ALA A 43 -7.15 -1.86 -1.80
CA ALA A 43 -7.35 -1.64 -0.38
C ALA A 43 -8.59 -2.42 0.11
N PHE A 44 -8.49 -3.33 1.07
CA PHE A 44 -7.28 -3.85 1.71
C PHE A 44 -7.41 -5.36 1.91
N ALA A 45 -6.28 -6.07 1.87
CA ALA A 45 -6.17 -7.35 2.55
C ALA A 45 -5.87 -7.10 4.05
N LEU A 46 -6.23 -8.07 4.89
CA LEU A 46 -6.08 -7.99 6.33
C LEU A 46 -5.16 -9.09 6.85
N ILE A 47 -4.90 -9.07 8.16
CA ILE A 47 -4.10 -10.08 8.84
C ILE A 47 -5.02 -10.92 9.73
N SER A 48 -4.93 -12.24 9.60
CA SER A 48 -5.65 -13.20 10.43
C SER A 48 -5.06 -13.27 11.84
N ASP A 49 -5.76 -13.92 12.78
CA ASP A 49 -5.22 -14.15 14.14
C ASP A 49 -3.98 -15.07 14.13
N ALA A 50 -3.80 -15.85 13.06
CA ALA A 50 -2.62 -16.67 12.87
C ALA A 50 -1.41 -15.89 12.33
N GLY A 51 -1.57 -14.59 12.01
CA GLY A 51 -0.51 -13.78 11.41
C GLY A 51 -0.36 -13.99 9.89
N GLU A 52 -1.40 -14.47 9.22
CA GLU A 52 -1.41 -14.73 7.77
C GLU A 52 -2.27 -13.69 7.04
N VAL A 53 -1.91 -13.35 5.81
CA VAL A 53 -2.69 -12.47 4.95
C VAL A 53 -4.03 -13.13 4.60
N MET A 54 -5.12 -12.39 4.73
CA MET A 54 -6.48 -12.83 4.43
C MET A 54 -7.26 -11.78 3.64
N LEU A 55 -8.35 -12.22 3.00
CA LEU A 55 -9.30 -11.34 2.30
C LEU A 55 -9.86 -10.28 3.27
N GLY A 56 -10.07 -9.07 2.77
CA GLY A 56 -10.70 -8.01 3.54
C GLY A 56 -12.22 -8.15 3.55
N ASP A 57 -12.78 -8.58 2.43
CA ASP A 57 -14.19 -8.86 2.24
C ASP A 57 -14.36 -10.01 1.24
N GLU A 58 -14.52 -11.23 1.74
CA GLU A 58 -14.58 -12.43 0.88
C GLU A 58 -15.63 -12.32 -0.23
N TRP A 59 -16.78 -11.71 0.07
CA TRP A 59 -17.86 -11.54 -0.89
C TRP A 59 -17.44 -10.57 -2.01
N GLY A 60 -17.07 -9.34 -1.65
CA GLY A 60 -16.67 -8.32 -2.64
C GLY A 60 -15.39 -8.68 -3.40
N ASP A 61 -14.43 -9.29 -2.71
CA ASP A 61 -13.12 -9.63 -3.27
C ASP A 61 -13.21 -10.77 -4.29
N THR A 62 -14.00 -11.82 -4.00
CA THR A 62 -13.88 -13.09 -4.74
C THR A 62 -15.20 -13.74 -5.18
N GLN A 63 -16.37 -13.30 -4.69
CA GLN A 63 -17.64 -14.00 -4.90
C GLN A 63 -18.73 -13.17 -5.60
N PHE A 64 -18.66 -11.84 -5.52
CA PHE A 64 -19.66 -10.96 -6.09
C PHE A 64 -19.69 -11.09 -7.63
N PRO A 65 -20.80 -11.54 -8.23
CA PRO A 65 -20.88 -11.66 -9.68
C PRO A 65 -21.10 -10.28 -10.30
N TYR A 66 -20.16 -9.81 -11.13
CA TYR A 66 -20.42 -8.63 -11.94
C TYR A 66 -21.46 -8.97 -13.03
N PRO A 67 -22.14 -7.96 -13.63
CA PRO A 67 -23.15 -8.21 -14.65
C PRO A 67 -22.63 -9.09 -15.80
N GLY A 68 -23.33 -10.19 -16.08
CA GLY A 68 -22.94 -11.18 -17.09
C GLY A 68 -22.10 -12.35 -16.56
N GLU A 69 -21.75 -12.36 -15.28
CA GLU A 69 -21.01 -13.45 -14.62
C GLU A 69 -21.93 -14.37 -13.78
N GLU A 70 -23.25 -14.19 -13.88
CA GLU A 70 -24.21 -14.97 -13.10
C GLU A 70 -24.09 -16.47 -13.40
N GLY A 71 -23.89 -17.28 -12.36
CA GLY A 71 -23.76 -18.73 -12.48
C GLY A 71 -22.35 -19.21 -12.84
N SER A 72 -21.35 -18.33 -12.91
CA SER A 72 -19.94 -18.72 -12.99
C SER A 72 -19.49 -19.50 -11.76
N THR A 73 -18.60 -20.45 -11.95
CA THR A 73 -17.96 -21.24 -10.88
C THR A 73 -16.49 -20.87 -10.65
N GLY A 74 -15.99 -19.87 -11.38
CA GLY A 74 -14.61 -19.38 -11.26
C GLY A 74 -14.43 -18.32 -10.17
N LEU A 75 -13.26 -17.68 -10.15
CA LEU A 75 -13.04 -16.47 -9.37
C LEU A 75 -14.00 -15.38 -9.87
N LEU A 76 -14.63 -14.67 -8.94
CA LEU A 76 -15.51 -13.54 -9.20
C LEU A 76 -15.00 -12.31 -8.44
N GLY A 77 -15.88 -11.33 -8.22
CA GLY A 77 -15.62 -10.17 -7.39
C GLY A 77 -14.58 -9.23 -8.01
N ASN A 78 -14.11 -8.32 -7.18
CA ASN A 78 -13.14 -7.32 -7.58
C ASN A 78 -11.84 -7.97 -8.10
N PHE A 79 -11.42 -9.12 -7.57
CA PHE A 79 -10.16 -9.74 -7.99
C PHE A 79 -10.22 -10.28 -9.40
N HIS A 80 -11.33 -10.91 -9.80
CA HIS A 80 -11.52 -11.29 -11.20
C HIS A 80 -11.55 -10.07 -12.12
N GLN A 81 -12.28 -9.01 -11.72
CA GLN A 81 -12.38 -7.80 -12.52
C GLN A 81 -11.04 -7.06 -12.65
N LEU A 82 -10.16 -7.13 -11.66
CA LEU A 82 -8.80 -6.60 -11.75
C LEU A 82 -7.95 -7.37 -12.76
N GLN A 83 -8.11 -8.70 -12.84
CA GLN A 83 -7.43 -9.50 -13.87
C GLN A 83 -7.89 -9.08 -15.27
N LEU A 84 -9.20 -8.91 -15.48
CA LEU A 84 -9.75 -8.42 -16.75
C LEU A 84 -9.28 -6.98 -17.07
N LEU A 85 -9.20 -6.11 -16.04
CA LEU A 85 -8.71 -4.75 -16.20
C LEU A 85 -7.25 -4.72 -16.65
N LYS A 86 -6.40 -5.61 -16.12
CA LYS A 86 -4.99 -5.78 -16.53
C LYS A 86 -4.87 -6.39 -17.93
N GLU A 87 -5.71 -7.36 -18.29
CA GLU A 87 -5.74 -7.89 -19.67
C GLU A 87 -6.05 -6.79 -20.70
N ALA A 88 -6.98 -5.89 -20.36
CA ALA A 88 -7.32 -4.73 -21.19
C ALA A 88 -6.25 -3.63 -21.15
N ASN A 89 -5.44 -3.56 -20.09
CA ASN A 89 -4.40 -2.54 -19.86
C ASN A 89 -3.08 -3.20 -19.45
N PRO A 90 -2.33 -3.83 -20.38
CA PRO A 90 -1.15 -4.62 -20.03
C PRO A 90 0.01 -3.82 -19.39
N HIS A 91 -0.05 -2.49 -19.40
CA HIS A 91 0.89 -1.61 -18.70
C HIS A 91 0.57 -1.42 -17.21
N LEU A 92 -0.66 -1.72 -16.78
CA LEU A 92 -1.10 -1.53 -15.41
C LEU A 92 -0.57 -2.68 -14.54
N GLN A 93 0.11 -2.33 -13.45
CA GLN A 93 0.45 -3.27 -12.39
C GLN A 93 -0.47 -3.10 -11.19
N THR A 94 -0.90 -4.20 -10.57
CA THR A 94 -1.73 -4.18 -9.37
C THR A 94 -0.98 -4.72 -8.17
N LEU A 95 -1.12 -4.06 -7.03
CA LEU A 95 -0.58 -4.52 -5.75
C LEU A 95 -1.73 -4.75 -4.78
N ILE A 96 -1.61 -5.75 -3.91
CA ILE A 96 -2.48 -5.87 -2.76
C ILE A 96 -1.91 -5.02 -1.62
N SER A 97 -2.69 -4.05 -1.13
CA SER A 97 -2.34 -3.29 0.07
C SER A 97 -2.85 -4.01 1.31
N ILE A 98 -1.94 -4.34 2.22
CA ILE A 98 -2.25 -5.07 3.45
C ILE A 98 -2.29 -4.06 4.60
N GLY A 99 -3.38 -4.02 5.35
CA GLY A 99 -3.51 -3.18 6.53
C GLY A 99 -4.41 -1.96 6.34
N GLY A 100 -3.80 -0.78 6.33
CA GLY A 100 -4.45 0.53 6.42
C GLY A 100 -4.84 0.90 7.85
N TRP A 101 -5.40 2.09 8.01
CA TRP A 101 -5.76 2.69 9.30
C TRP A 101 -6.45 1.73 10.29
N THR A 102 -7.47 0.97 9.86
CA THR A 102 -8.20 0.03 10.72
C THR A 102 -7.72 -1.42 10.61
N GLY A 103 -6.85 -1.75 9.64
CA GLY A 103 -6.34 -3.10 9.42
C GLY A 103 -4.97 -3.37 10.07
N SER A 104 -4.38 -2.37 10.71
CA SER A 104 -2.99 -2.42 11.20
C SER A 104 -2.78 -3.16 12.53
N ALA A 105 -3.85 -3.53 13.24
CA ALA A 105 -3.77 -3.97 14.64
C ALA A 105 -2.87 -5.18 14.91
N LYS A 106 -2.66 -6.04 13.91
CA LYS A 106 -1.93 -7.31 14.05
C LYS A 106 -0.52 -7.29 13.44
N PHE A 107 -0.09 -6.18 12.86
CA PHE A 107 1.25 -6.11 12.27
C PHE A 107 2.35 -6.34 13.32
N SER A 108 2.21 -5.77 14.51
CA SER A 108 3.22 -5.95 15.57
C SER A 108 3.41 -7.43 15.93
N ASP A 109 2.33 -8.23 15.96
CA ASP A 109 2.43 -9.68 16.18
C ASP A 109 3.03 -10.42 14.97
N ALA A 110 2.62 -10.06 13.75
CA ALA A 110 3.15 -10.63 12.52
C ALA A 110 4.65 -10.34 12.33
N ALA A 111 5.14 -9.21 12.84
CA ALA A 111 6.52 -8.78 12.70
C ALA A 111 7.46 -9.29 13.82
N LEU A 112 6.90 -9.79 14.93
CA LEU A 112 7.61 -9.94 16.21
C LEU A 112 8.79 -10.93 16.18
N THR A 113 8.56 -12.16 15.72
CA THR A 113 9.56 -13.23 15.69
C THR A 113 9.93 -13.62 14.25
N PRO A 114 11.09 -14.25 14.02
CA PRO A 114 11.43 -14.80 12.71
C PRO A 114 10.33 -15.69 12.13
N GLU A 115 9.75 -16.57 12.95
CA GLU A 115 8.71 -17.52 12.54
C GLU A 115 7.37 -16.83 12.21
N SER A 116 7.02 -15.75 12.93
CA SER A 116 5.83 -14.96 12.58
C SER A 116 6.03 -14.19 11.26
N ARG A 117 7.23 -13.64 11.04
CA ARG A 117 7.55 -12.92 9.80
C ARG A 117 7.55 -13.85 8.59
N GLU A 118 8.19 -15.02 8.72
CA GLU A 118 8.22 -16.04 7.68
C GLU A 118 6.79 -16.47 7.29
N ARG A 119 5.93 -16.68 8.30
CA ARG A 119 4.53 -17.06 8.08
C ARG A 119 3.74 -15.97 7.37
N PHE A 120 3.85 -14.73 7.83
CA PHE A 120 3.22 -13.58 7.19
C PHE A 120 3.68 -13.46 5.73
N ALA A 121 4.99 -13.40 5.51
CA ALA A 121 5.58 -13.18 4.20
C ALA A 121 5.22 -14.30 3.21
N ARG A 122 5.25 -15.57 3.67
CA ARG A 122 4.81 -16.72 2.87
C ARG A 122 3.36 -16.58 2.45
N SER A 123 2.47 -16.29 3.40
CA SER A 123 1.04 -16.12 3.08
C SER A 123 0.79 -14.94 2.14
N ALA A 124 1.60 -13.87 2.23
CA ALA A 124 1.49 -12.71 1.34
C ALA A 124 1.92 -13.06 -0.10
N VAL A 125 3.02 -13.80 -0.26
CA VAL A 125 3.46 -14.32 -1.58
C VAL A 125 2.42 -15.28 -2.16
N GLU A 126 1.91 -16.21 -1.35
CA GLU A 126 0.84 -17.13 -1.78
C GLU A 126 -0.43 -16.36 -2.20
N PHE A 127 -0.77 -15.27 -1.50
CA PHE A 127 -1.93 -14.45 -1.81
C PHE A 127 -1.80 -13.76 -3.18
N ILE A 128 -0.66 -13.11 -3.47
CA ILE A 128 -0.48 -12.43 -4.77
C ILE A 128 -0.48 -13.41 -5.92
N LEU A 129 0.13 -14.59 -5.75
CA LEU A 129 0.15 -15.65 -6.77
C LEU A 129 -1.25 -16.23 -7.00
N ARG A 130 -2.02 -16.43 -5.92
CA ARG A 130 -3.37 -17.00 -5.99
C ARG A 130 -4.36 -16.08 -6.70
N TYR A 131 -4.25 -14.78 -6.49
CA TYR A 131 -5.22 -13.80 -6.98
C TYR A 131 -4.72 -12.91 -8.13
N GLY A 132 -3.47 -13.08 -8.56
CA GLY A 132 -2.94 -12.45 -9.78
C GLY A 132 -2.45 -11.00 -9.60
N PHE A 133 -1.97 -10.65 -8.40
CA PHE A 133 -1.33 -9.36 -8.12
C PHE A 133 0.16 -9.39 -8.49
N ASP A 134 0.71 -8.24 -8.89
CA ASP A 134 2.12 -8.07 -9.27
C ASP A 134 3.03 -7.73 -8.08
N GLY A 135 2.45 -7.52 -6.90
CA GLY A 135 3.22 -7.20 -5.71
C GLY A 135 2.39 -6.88 -4.47
N ILE A 136 3.11 -6.47 -3.43
CA ILE A 136 2.62 -6.23 -2.08
C ILE A 136 2.89 -4.78 -1.69
N ASP A 137 1.89 -4.11 -1.14
CA ASP A 137 2.01 -2.84 -0.44
C ASP A 137 1.74 -3.05 1.05
N ILE A 138 2.68 -2.67 1.92
CA ILE A 138 2.52 -2.74 3.37
C ILE A 138 2.06 -1.38 3.88
N ASP A 139 0.82 -1.32 4.35
CA ASP A 139 0.22 -0.12 4.93
C ASP A 139 0.05 -0.33 6.44
N TRP A 140 1.16 -0.39 7.16
CA TRP A 140 1.18 -0.44 8.63
C TRP A 140 1.13 0.98 9.18
N GLU A 141 0.01 1.31 9.81
CA GLU A 141 -0.23 2.60 10.47
C GLU A 141 -0.27 2.48 12.00
N TYR A 142 0.86 2.65 12.72
CA TYR A 142 2.24 2.83 12.26
C TYR A 142 3.20 1.92 13.02
N PRO A 143 4.32 1.46 12.41
CA PRO A 143 5.36 0.69 13.11
C PRO A 143 6.09 1.47 14.20
N THR A 144 5.86 2.78 14.30
CA THR A 144 6.41 3.66 15.34
C THR A 144 5.36 4.09 16.37
N GLY A 145 4.14 3.53 16.27
CA GLY A 145 2.98 3.90 17.09
C GLY A 145 2.22 5.14 16.60
N GLY A 146 1.10 5.42 17.25
CA GLY A 146 0.22 6.56 16.93
C GLY A 146 -0.88 6.23 15.91
N GLY A 147 -1.15 4.94 15.70
CA GLY A 147 -2.25 4.48 14.85
C GLY A 147 -3.61 4.53 15.56
N VAL A 148 -4.60 3.83 14.99
CA VAL A 148 -5.92 3.71 15.61
C VAL A 148 -5.84 3.04 16.99
N ALA A 149 -6.65 3.52 17.93
CA ALA A 149 -6.72 2.94 19.27
C ALA A 149 -7.10 1.45 19.20
N GLY A 150 -6.33 0.62 19.91
CA GLY A 150 -6.49 -0.84 19.91
C GLY A 150 -5.43 -1.58 19.09
N ASN A 151 -4.62 -0.87 18.31
CA ASN A 151 -3.43 -1.47 17.70
C ASN A 151 -2.47 -1.98 18.77
N ILE A 152 -1.87 -3.14 18.52
CA ILE A 152 -0.75 -3.65 19.32
C ILE A 152 0.48 -2.85 18.89
N GLU A 153 1.11 -2.20 19.85
CA GLU A 153 2.32 -1.39 19.64
C GLU A 153 3.43 -1.87 20.59
N ARG A 154 4.63 -2.03 20.05
CA ARG A 154 5.82 -2.45 20.80
C ARG A 154 7.01 -1.54 20.50
N PRO A 155 7.87 -1.24 21.48
CA PRO A 155 9.11 -0.49 21.26
C PRO A 155 10.03 -1.09 20.19
N GLU A 156 9.94 -2.40 19.94
CA GLU A 156 10.71 -3.12 18.93
C GLU A 156 10.13 -3.02 17.51
N ASP A 157 8.90 -2.52 17.34
CA ASP A 157 8.22 -2.47 16.04
C ASP A 157 8.99 -1.73 14.93
N PRO A 158 9.73 -0.63 15.20
CA PRO A 158 10.57 -0.01 14.18
C PRO A 158 11.62 -0.95 13.60
N GLU A 159 12.28 -1.77 14.43
CA GLU A 159 13.25 -2.78 13.97
C GLU A 159 12.55 -3.97 13.34
N ASN A 160 11.47 -4.45 13.95
CA ASN A 160 10.69 -5.59 13.43
C ASN A 160 10.08 -5.29 12.06
N PHE A 161 9.72 -4.03 11.78
CA PHE A 161 9.27 -3.59 10.47
C PHE A 161 10.36 -3.76 9.41
N VAL A 162 11.60 -3.35 9.69
CA VAL A 162 12.74 -3.56 8.79
C VAL A 162 12.96 -5.06 8.53
N LEU A 163 12.88 -5.88 9.58
CA LEU A 163 13.03 -7.33 9.46
C LEU A 163 11.87 -7.98 8.67
N LEU A 164 10.65 -7.47 8.82
CA LEU A 164 9.48 -7.94 8.05
C LEU A 164 9.64 -7.63 6.56
N LEU A 165 10.06 -6.41 6.22
CA LEU A 165 10.33 -6.03 4.83
C LEU A 165 11.46 -6.87 4.23
N ALA A 166 12.50 -7.19 5.01
CA ALA A 166 13.60 -8.03 4.55
C ALA A 166 13.15 -9.47 4.26
N GLU A 167 12.28 -10.01 5.11
CA GLU A 167 11.69 -11.34 4.93
C GLU A 167 10.79 -11.38 3.68
N LEU A 168 9.90 -10.39 3.50
CA LEU A 168 9.08 -10.24 2.31
C LEU A 168 9.92 -10.19 1.03
N ARG A 169 10.95 -9.33 1.00
CA ARG A 169 11.83 -9.21 -0.17
C ARG A 169 12.52 -10.52 -0.49
N THR A 170 13.01 -11.23 0.54
CA THR A 170 13.66 -12.54 0.39
C THR A 170 12.74 -13.56 -0.27
N GLN A 171 11.49 -13.66 0.19
CA GLN A 171 10.54 -14.62 -0.37
C GLN A 171 10.05 -14.21 -1.77
N LEU A 172 9.85 -12.92 -2.02
CA LEU A 172 9.51 -12.42 -3.35
C LEU A 172 10.64 -12.67 -4.36
N ASP A 173 11.91 -12.53 -3.96
CA ASP A 173 13.07 -12.82 -4.82
C ASP A 173 13.25 -14.32 -5.07
N ALA A 174 12.93 -15.15 -4.07
CA ALA A 174 12.89 -16.61 -4.23
C ALA A 174 11.78 -17.03 -5.21
N GLN A 175 10.64 -16.36 -5.18
CA GLN A 175 9.56 -16.56 -6.15
C GLN A 175 9.96 -16.06 -7.55
N ALA A 176 10.55 -14.87 -7.65
CA ALA A 176 11.08 -14.30 -8.89
C ALA A 176 12.11 -15.21 -9.57
N SER A 177 12.91 -15.94 -8.78
CA SER A 177 13.87 -16.92 -9.29
C SER A 177 13.20 -18.15 -9.93
N GLN A 178 11.93 -18.42 -9.61
CA GLN A 178 11.17 -19.56 -10.15
C GLN A 178 10.39 -19.18 -11.41
N ASP A 179 9.76 -18.01 -11.44
CA ASP A 179 8.88 -17.57 -12.54
C ASP A 179 9.52 -16.54 -13.48
N GLY A 180 10.66 -15.95 -13.10
CA GLY A 180 11.34 -14.91 -13.86
C GLY A 180 10.68 -13.53 -13.76
N VAL A 181 9.78 -13.32 -12.80
CA VAL A 181 9.01 -12.07 -12.60
C VAL A 181 9.49 -11.35 -11.35
N HIS A 182 9.88 -10.09 -11.48
CA HIS A 182 10.14 -9.25 -10.32
C HIS A 182 8.82 -8.81 -9.69
N HIS A 183 8.51 -9.39 -8.52
CA HIS A 183 7.33 -9.02 -7.73
C HIS A 183 7.61 -7.77 -6.90
N LEU A 184 6.71 -6.79 -6.96
CA LEU A 184 6.88 -5.47 -6.34
C LEU A 184 6.71 -5.53 -4.81
N LEU A 185 7.51 -4.75 -4.08
CA LEU A 185 7.35 -4.52 -2.66
C LEU A 185 7.37 -3.02 -2.34
N THR A 186 6.31 -2.53 -1.73
CA THR A 186 6.12 -1.11 -1.44
C THR A 186 5.55 -0.91 -0.05
N ILE A 187 5.57 0.34 0.43
CA ILE A 187 4.92 0.72 1.69
C ILE A 187 4.12 2.00 1.50
N ALA A 188 3.07 2.16 2.29
CA ALA A 188 2.48 3.46 2.59
C ALA A 188 3.11 4.02 3.88
N LEU A 189 3.56 5.28 3.83
CA LEU A 189 4.32 5.91 4.91
C LEU A 189 3.62 7.19 5.40
N GLY A 190 3.31 7.23 6.70
CA GLY A 190 2.75 8.41 7.36
C GLY A 190 3.66 9.64 7.20
N SER A 191 3.06 10.81 7.00
CA SER A 191 3.81 12.06 6.71
C SER A 191 4.28 12.83 7.96
N GLY A 192 3.89 12.38 9.16
CA GLY A 192 4.36 12.93 10.43
C GLY A 192 5.76 12.45 10.79
N ARG A 193 6.62 13.34 11.31
CA ARG A 193 8.04 13.03 11.61
C ARG A 193 8.22 11.80 12.49
N THR A 194 7.34 11.60 13.47
CA THR A 194 7.38 10.45 14.37
C THR A 194 7.13 9.12 13.66
N ALA A 195 6.46 9.13 12.50
CA ALA A 195 6.16 7.95 11.71
C ALA A 195 7.37 7.39 10.95
N TYR A 196 8.36 8.24 10.62
CA TYR A 196 9.45 7.86 9.72
C TYR A 196 10.85 8.11 10.29
N GLU A 197 11.07 9.11 11.15
CA GLU A 197 12.42 9.38 11.69
C GLU A 197 13.03 8.21 12.51
N PRO A 198 12.25 7.42 13.26
CA PRO A 198 12.81 6.28 14.00
C PRO A 198 13.23 5.09 13.13
N LEU A 199 12.87 5.05 11.85
CA LEU A 199 13.09 3.89 10.98
C LEU A 199 14.51 3.88 10.38
N ASP A 200 15.07 2.68 10.19
CA ASP A 200 16.38 2.49 9.54
C ASP A 200 16.26 2.52 8.00
N TRP A 201 16.28 3.74 7.45
CA TRP A 201 16.14 3.99 6.03
C TRP A 201 17.25 3.37 5.17
N ALA A 202 18.47 3.25 5.70
CA ALA A 202 19.58 2.63 4.98
C ALA A 202 19.31 1.14 4.72
N ARG A 203 18.64 0.45 5.65
CA ARG A 203 18.21 -0.94 5.48
C ARG A 203 16.89 -1.09 4.72
N ILE A 204 15.99 -0.10 4.78
CA ILE A 204 14.69 -0.16 4.09
C ILE A 204 14.83 0.08 2.59
N HIS A 205 15.61 1.08 2.16
CA HIS A 205 15.66 1.47 0.75
C HIS A 205 16.06 0.36 -0.24
N PRO A 206 16.99 -0.55 0.07
CA PRO A 206 17.31 -1.66 -0.81
C PRO A 206 16.18 -2.68 -0.99
N LEU A 207 15.22 -2.72 -0.04
CA LEU A 207 14.16 -3.74 -0.01
C LEU A 207 12.93 -3.33 -0.83
N LEU A 208 12.66 -2.02 -0.95
CA LEU A 208 11.44 -1.50 -1.55
C LEU A 208 11.65 -1.05 -2.99
N ASP A 209 10.64 -1.22 -3.83
CA ASP A 209 10.60 -0.62 -5.17
C ASP A 209 10.32 0.88 -5.09
N TRP A 210 9.35 1.29 -4.26
CA TRP A 210 9.08 2.69 -3.91
C TRP A 210 8.28 2.80 -2.59
N ILE A 211 8.05 4.04 -2.16
CA ILE A 211 7.33 4.44 -0.97
C ILE A 211 6.19 5.38 -1.38
N ASN A 212 4.96 5.03 -1.03
CA ASN A 212 3.79 5.90 -1.15
C ASN A 212 3.72 6.79 0.10
N VAL A 213 4.15 8.05 -0.01
CA VAL A 213 4.18 8.97 1.14
C VAL A 213 2.78 9.58 1.30
N MET A 214 2.12 9.30 2.42
CA MET A 214 0.77 9.77 2.75
C MET A 214 0.80 11.25 3.14
N THR A 215 1.11 12.11 2.17
CA THR A 215 1.24 13.56 2.36
C THR A 215 -0.11 14.26 2.41
N TYR A 216 -1.03 13.68 3.17
CA TYR A 216 -2.37 14.15 3.50
C TYR A 216 -2.63 13.82 4.98
N ASP A 217 -3.81 14.15 5.49
CA ASP A 217 -4.19 13.98 6.91
C ASP A 217 -3.24 14.73 7.88
N MET A 218 -2.62 15.82 7.40
CA MET A 218 -1.74 16.69 8.19
C MET A 218 -2.52 17.63 9.13
N SER A 219 -3.82 17.80 8.91
CA SER A 219 -4.74 18.53 9.78
C SER A 219 -6.17 18.04 9.57
N GLY A 220 -6.93 17.91 10.65
CA GLY A 220 -8.30 17.37 10.60
C GLY A 220 -9.16 17.80 11.78
N ASN A 221 -10.27 17.10 12.00
CA ASN A 221 -11.17 17.38 13.13
C ASN A 221 -10.56 17.04 14.50
N TRP A 222 -9.43 16.33 14.53
CA TRP A 222 -8.63 16.01 15.70
C TRP A 222 -7.64 17.13 16.10
N SER A 223 -7.37 18.07 15.20
CA SER A 223 -6.38 19.15 15.43
C SER A 223 -6.93 20.23 16.36
N GLN A 224 -6.09 20.76 17.25
CA GLN A 224 -6.46 21.88 18.14
C GLN A 224 -6.60 23.21 17.38
N VAL A 225 -5.92 23.34 16.25
CA VAL A 225 -5.92 24.53 15.39
C VAL A 225 -6.31 24.11 13.97
N THR A 226 -7.11 24.94 13.29
CA THR A 226 -7.44 24.73 11.88
C THR A 226 -6.18 24.81 11.01
N GLY A 227 -5.97 23.79 10.17
CA GLY A 227 -4.86 23.72 9.22
C GLY A 227 -5.30 23.13 7.88
N PHE A 228 -4.38 23.11 6.92
CA PHE A 228 -4.60 22.45 5.63
C PHE A 228 -4.39 20.94 5.76
N ASN A 229 -5.24 20.15 5.09
CA ASN A 229 -5.13 18.69 5.13
C ASN A 229 -3.87 18.16 4.40
N SER A 230 -3.59 18.73 3.23
CA SER A 230 -2.47 18.35 2.34
C SER A 230 -1.80 19.61 1.77
N PRO A 231 -1.12 20.42 2.60
CA PRO A 231 -0.42 21.60 2.13
C PRO A 231 0.88 21.23 1.43
N LEU A 232 1.10 21.75 0.21
CA LEU A 232 2.39 21.56 -0.49
C LEU A 232 3.55 22.20 0.27
N TYR A 233 3.33 23.36 0.89
CA TYR A 233 4.32 24.12 1.66
C TYR A 233 3.74 24.55 3.01
N ASP A 234 4.62 24.80 3.97
CA ASP A 234 4.23 25.23 5.32
C ASP A 234 3.40 26.52 5.29
N SER A 235 2.37 26.60 6.14
CA SER A 235 1.57 27.81 6.30
C SER A 235 2.28 28.82 7.21
N VAL A 236 1.93 30.11 7.08
CA VAL A 236 2.41 31.19 7.97
C VAL A 236 1.19 31.89 8.61
N PRO A 237 1.12 31.99 9.95
CA PRO A 237 2.06 31.44 10.93
C PRO A 237 2.00 29.90 10.96
N THR A 238 3.15 29.24 11.06
CA THR A 238 3.24 27.77 11.09
C THR A 238 2.74 27.26 12.43
N PRO A 239 1.62 26.51 12.49
CA PRO A 239 1.24 25.82 13.72
C PRO A 239 2.33 24.78 14.06
N PRO A 240 2.70 24.60 15.35
CA PRO A 240 3.78 23.70 15.75
C PRO A 240 3.59 22.24 15.30
N GLU A 241 2.34 21.86 15.05
CA GLU A 241 1.91 20.48 14.78
C GLU A 241 1.71 20.17 13.30
N VAL A 242 1.84 21.17 12.41
CA VAL A 242 1.48 21.02 10.98
C VAL A 242 2.73 20.92 10.12
N SER A 243 2.95 19.75 9.53
CA SER A 243 3.92 19.54 8.45
C SER A 243 3.31 19.93 7.10
N SER A 244 4.15 20.00 6.08
CA SER A 244 3.75 20.09 4.67
C SER A 244 4.37 18.97 3.85
N THR A 245 3.81 18.72 2.67
CA THR A 245 4.36 17.78 1.69
C THR A 245 5.84 18.05 1.41
N ALA A 246 6.21 19.32 1.15
CA ALA A 246 7.60 19.68 0.90
C ALA A 246 8.50 19.40 2.11
N SER A 247 8.05 19.75 3.33
CA SER A 247 8.81 19.50 4.56
C SER A 247 9.02 18.00 4.80
N THR A 248 7.98 17.18 4.67
CA THR A 248 8.08 15.71 4.80
C THR A 248 9.03 15.11 3.78
N LEU A 249 8.88 15.45 2.49
CA LEU A 249 9.75 14.92 1.43
C LEU A 249 11.21 15.36 1.61
N ASN A 250 11.46 16.60 2.01
CA ASN A 250 12.82 17.10 2.26
C ASN A 250 13.51 16.35 3.41
N VAL A 251 12.78 16.00 4.47
CA VAL A 251 13.36 15.21 5.57
C VAL A 251 13.65 13.78 5.10
N LEU A 252 12.76 13.13 4.36
CA LEU A 252 13.02 11.79 3.79
C LEU A 252 14.25 11.79 2.88
N LEU A 253 14.41 12.80 2.02
CA LEU A 253 15.61 12.99 1.20
C LEU A 253 16.87 13.16 2.06
N ALA A 254 16.80 13.94 3.15
CA ALA A 254 17.90 14.13 4.08
C ALA A 254 18.25 12.86 4.87
N LEU A 255 17.28 11.97 5.10
CA LEU A 255 17.47 10.63 5.67
C LEU A 255 18.02 9.62 4.65
N GLY A 256 18.26 10.03 3.40
CA GLY A 256 18.88 9.20 2.36
C GLY A 256 17.91 8.52 1.41
N SER A 257 16.61 8.85 1.46
CA SER A 257 15.63 8.33 0.51
C SER A 257 15.96 8.75 -0.92
N PRO A 258 16.08 7.79 -1.87
CA PRO A 258 16.22 8.13 -3.27
C PRO A 258 14.96 8.84 -3.77
N ALA A 259 15.12 10.02 -4.40
CA ALA A 259 13.98 10.80 -4.91
C ALA A 259 13.10 9.99 -5.89
N ASN A 260 13.71 9.12 -6.69
CA ASN A 260 13.00 8.24 -7.63
C ASN A 260 12.25 7.08 -6.97
N LYS A 261 12.34 6.91 -5.64
CA LYS A 261 11.56 5.95 -4.84
C LYS A 261 10.46 6.62 -4.02
N LEU A 262 10.33 7.95 -4.03
CA LEU A 262 9.28 8.65 -3.30
C LEU A 262 8.12 8.98 -4.23
N VAL A 263 6.93 8.49 -3.91
CA VAL A 263 5.67 8.84 -4.57
C VAL A 263 4.90 9.78 -3.63
N MET A 264 4.63 10.99 -4.10
CA MET A 264 3.90 12.02 -3.34
C MET A 264 2.40 11.73 -3.36
N GLY A 265 1.77 11.66 -2.18
CA GLY A 265 0.32 11.55 -2.05
C GLY A 265 -0.42 12.84 -2.42
N VAL A 266 -1.60 12.71 -3.01
CA VAL A 266 -2.47 13.81 -3.46
C VAL A 266 -3.84 13.71 -2.80
#